data_AF-A0A316S613-F1
#
_entry.id   AF-A0A316S613-F1
#
_cell.length_a   1.000
_cell.length_b   1.000
_cell.length_c   1.000
_cell.angle_alpha   90.00
_cell.angle_beta   90.00
_cell.angle_gamma   90.00
#
_symmetry.space_group_name_H-M   'P 1'
#
loop_
_entity.id
_entity.type
_entity.pdbx_description
1 polymer ?
#
loop_
_entity_poly.entity_id
_entity_poly.type
_entity_poly.pdbx_seq_one_letter_code
_entity_poly.pdbx_strand_id
1 'polypeptide(L)'
;MAKQSNQKAKLLYLQKFLMEDTDAEHGITIAELTEKLAAVGIAAERKSLYDDIEVLRSIGMNIETIRGRANSYKLVSRTLAPQDVVKAGKALKETGTAGADGIITLLCSLLSKYDAETVKTALAAVPKKAKAAAAAKAEPPAEPEAAKAAEPVNMQDAETVELKCAAELQDDVMAYLGPTAQVVKTKGSNVVISGQAVCGEAFYLQLIRWGSGVKLSAPSERRKEFVKYCKKIISQYK
;
A
#
# COMPACT_ATOMS: atom_id res chain seq x y z
N MET A 1 -23.73 -41.31 3.82
CA MET A 1 -24.50 -40.20 3.22
C MET A 1 -23.84 -39.82 1.91
N ALA A 2 -24.61 -39.64 0.83
CA ALA A 2 -24.07 -39.34 -0.49
C ALA A 2 -23.22 -38.06 -0.43
N LYS A 3 -21.99 -38.14 -0.95
CA LYS A 3 -21.06 -37.01 -1.03
C LYS A 3 -21.67 -36.00 -1.99
N GLN A 4 -22.42 -35.01 -1.48
CA GLN A 4 -22.97 -33.94 -2.32
C GLN A 4 -21.81 -33.38 -3.16
N SER A 5 -21.94 -33.41 -4.48
CA SER A 5 -20.94 -32.83 -5.37
C SER A 5 -20.78 -31.35 -5.03
N ASN A 6 -19.56 -30.82 -5.16
CA ASN A 6 -19.25 -29.39 -5.00
C ASN A 6 -19.19 -28.83 -3.56
N GLN A 7 -19.12 -29.67 -2.52
CA GLN A 7 -18.94 -29.18 -1.13
C GLN A 7 -17.69 -28.31 -0.93
N LYS A 8 -16.57 -28.63 -1.60
CA LYS A 8 -15.36 -27.79 -1.56
C LYS A 8 -15.59 -26.45 -2.25
N ALA A 9 -16.32 -26.43 -3.36
CA ALA A 9 -16.63 -25.21 -4.08
C ALA A 9 -17.54 -24.30 -3.25
N LYS A 10 -18.54 -24.86 -2.55
CA LYS A 10 -19.44 -24.12 -1.65
C LYS A 10 -18.68 -23.25 -0.65
N LEU A 11 -17.67 -23.81 0.02
CA LEU A 11 -16.88 -23.10 1.02
C LEU A 11 -16.06 -21.94 0.41
N LEU A 12 -15.51 -22.15 -0.80
CA LEU A 12 -14.79 -21.11 -1.54
C LEU A 12 -15.72 -19.99 -2.01
N TYR A 13 -16.93 -20.32 -2.46
CA TYR A 13 -17.92 -19.31 -2.84
C TYR A 13 -18.45 -18.53 -1.63
N LEU A 14 -18.65 -19.18 -0.48
CA LEU A 14 -18.98 -18.50 0.78
C LEU A 14 -17.90 -17.48 1.16
N GLN A 15 -16.63 -17.89 1.13
CA GLN A 15 -15.52 -16.98 1.36
C GLN A 15 -15.55 -15.81 0.36
N LYS A 16 -15.76 -16.09 -0.94
CA LYS A 16 -15.87 -15.07 -1.98
C LYS A 16 -16.99 -14.07 -1.69
N PHE A 17 -18.20 -14.53 -1.39
CA PHE A 17 -19.34 -13.65 -1.09
C PHE A 17 -19.12 -12.83 0.17
N LEU A 18 -18.55 -13.42 1.23
CA LEU A 18 -18.20 -12.66 2.44
C LEU A 18 -17.14 -11.58 2.13
N MET A 19 -16.17 -11.86 1.26
CA MET A 19 -15.15 -10.87 0.87
C MET A 19 -15.68 -9.78 -0.08
N GLU A 20 -16.60 -10.09 -0.99
CA GLU A 20 -17.10 -9.13 -1.99
C GLU A 20 -18.35 -8.36 -1.52
N ASP A 21 -19.24 -9.02 -0.78
CA ASP A 21 -20.58 -8.51 -0.45
C ASP A 21 -20.76 -8.10 1.01
N THR A 22 -19.71 -8.10 1.82
CA THR A 22 -19.79 -7.66 3.23
C THR A 22 -18.62 -6.77 3.61
N ASP A 23 -18.75 -5.95 4.64
CA ASP A 23 -17.68 -5.17 5.26
C ASP A 23 -18.09 -4.78 6.68
N ALA A 24 -17.42 -3.81 7.29
CA ALA A 24 -17.72 -3.36 8.65
C ALA A 24 -19.18 -2.91 8.84
N GLU A 25 -19.82 -2.35 7.79
CA GLU A 25 -21.17 -1.78 7.85
C GLU A 25 -22.21 -2.68 7.17
N HIS A 26 -21.79 -3.47 6.18
CA HIS A 26 -22.70 -4.30 5.38
C HIS A 26 -22.55 -5.78 5.73
N GLY A 27 -23.63 -6.41 6.21
CA GLY A 27 -23.69 -7.84 6.48
C GLY A 27 -24.56 -8.60 5.48
N ILE A 28 -24.40 -9.92 5.42
CA ILE A 28 -25.20 -10.82 4.58
C ILE A 28 -25.88 -11.89 5.43
N THR A 29 -27.13 -12.21 5.13
CA THR A 29 -27.91 -13.22 5.83
C THR A 29 -27.70 -14.62 5.24
N ILE A 30 -28.07 -15.66 5.98
CA ILE A 30 -28.03 -17.03 5.46
C ILE A 30 -28.98 -17.20 4.26
N ALA A 31 -30.11 -16.49 4.25
CA ALA A 31 -31.05 -16.54 3.12
C ALA A 31 -30.38 -16.02 1.84
N GLU A 32 -29.75 -14.84 1.92
CA GLU A 32 -29.01 -14.25 0.80
C GLU A 32 -27.81 -15.11 0.36
N LEU A 33 -27.07 -15.71 1.30
CA LEU A 33 -26.00 -16.66 0.97
C LEU A 33 -26.54 -17.90 0.23
N THR A 34 -27.70 -18.40 0.64
CA THR A 34 -28.35 -19.53 -0.03
C THR A 34 -28.75 -19.16 -1.45
N GLU A 35 -29.34 -17.98 -1.65
CA GLU A 35 -29.72 -17.47 -2.98
C GLU A 35 -28.50 -17.28 -3.88
N LYS A 36 -27.41 -16.69 -3.37
CA LYS A 36 -26.16 -16.52 -4.12
C LYS A 36 -25.51 -17.84 -4.49
N LEU A 37 -25.52 -18.83 -3.59
CA LEU A 37 -25.02 -20.18 -3.89
C LEU A 37 -25.89 -20.86 -4.95
N ALA A 38 -27.22 -20.74 -4.85
CA ALA A 38 -28.13 -21.28 -5.86
C ALA A 38 -27.91 -20.65 -7.24
N ALA A 39 -27.61 -19.34 -7.30
CA ALA A 39 -27.32 -18.64 -8.55
C ALA A 39 -26.05 -19.15 -9.26
N VAL A 40 -25.10 -19.74 -8.52
CA VAL A 40 -23.91 -20.41 -9.08
C VAL A 40 -24.08 -21.93 -9.21
N GLY A 41 -25.32 -22.44 -9.05
CA GLY A 41 -25.65 -23.86 -9.21
C GLY A 41 -25.31 -24.74 -8.01
N ILE A 42 -25.12 -24.15 -6.83
CA ILE A 42 -24.78 -24.87 -5.60
C ILE A 42 -26.00 -24.84 -4.66
N ALA A 43 -26.64 -25.99 -4.48
CA ALA A 43 -27.66 -26.13 -3.44
C ALA A 43 -27.00 -26.17 -2.06
N ALA A 44 -27.45 -25.31 -1.15
CA ALA A 44 -26.95 -25.25 0.22
C ALA A 44 -28.10 -25.23 1.22
N GLU A 45 -27.96 -26.01 2.28
CA GLU A 45 -28.93 -26.03 3.37
C GLU A 45 -28.52 -25.03 4.44
N ARG A 46 -29.50 -24.27 4.97
CA ARG A 46 -29.29 -23.28 6.05
C ARG A 46 -28.46 -23.83 7.22
N LYS A 47 -28.72 -25.07 7.64
CA LYS A 47 -28.00 -25.69 8.76
C LYS A 47 -26.52 -25.89 8.43
N SER A 48 -26.20 -26.35 7.21
CA SER A 48 -24.82 -26.53 6.77
C SER A 48 -24.04 -25.22 6.67
N LEU A 49 -24.71 -24.13 6.33
CA LEU A 49 -24.07 -22.80 6.21
C LEU A 49 -23.60 -22.26 7.56
N TYR A 50 -24.24 -22.61 8.68
CA TYR A 50 -23.72 -22.25 10.00
C TYR A 50 -22.38 -22.96 10.27
N ASP A 51 -22.31 -24.26 9.99
CA ASP A 51 -21.08 -25.03 10.17
C ASP A 51 -19.97 -24.52 9.24
N ASP A 52 -20.29 -24.19 7.99
CA ASP A 52 -19.33 -23.63 7.03
C ASP A 52 -18.77 -22.26 7.49
N ILE A 53 -19.61 -21.40 8.09
CA ILE A 53 -19.17 -20.11 8.66
C ILE A 53 -18.21 -20.33 9.83
N GLU A 54 -18.47 -21.31 10.69
CA GLU A 54 -17.55 -21.67 11.78
C GLU A 54 -16.23 -22.22 11.24
N VAL A 55 -16.25 -22.99 10.14
CA VAL A 55 -15.03 -23.43 9.46
C VAL A 55 -14.24 -22.20 8.96
N LEU A 56 -14.89 -21.23 8.32
CA LEU A 56 -14.23 -20.00 7.86
C LEU A 56 -13.63 -19.17 9.02
N ARG A 57 -14.32 -19.12 10.17
CA ARG A 57 -13.77 -18.52 11.40
C ARG A 57 -12.53 -19.26 11.89
N SER A 58 -12.58 -20.59 11.91
CA SER A 58 -11.48 -21.42 12.43
C SER A 58 -10.18 -21.27 11.64
N ILE A 59 -10.25 -20.92 10.35
CA ILE A 59 -9.08 -20.66 9.49
C ILE A 59 -8.60 -19.20 9.56
N GLY A 60 -9.21 -18.36 10.40
CA GLY A 60 -8.76 -17.00 10.67
C GLY A 60 -9.57 -15.88 10.00
N MET A 61 -10.73 -16.16 9.38
CA MET A 61 -11.60 -15.07 8.91
C MET A 61 -12.36 -14.43 10.08
N ASN A 62 -12.21 -13.11 10.25
CA ASN A 62 -12.91 -12.37 11.30
C ASN A 62 -14.36 -12.05 10.88
N ILE A 63 -15.24 -13.06 10.97
CA ILE A 63 -16.66 -12.95 10.64
C ILE A 63 -17.47 -12.70 11.92
N GLU A 64 -18.11 -11.55 12.03
CA GLU A 64 -19.03 -11.25 13.13
C GLU A 64 -20.47 -11.60 12.77
N THR A 65 -21.26 -11.96 13.78
CA THR A 65 -22.71 -12.16 13.64
C THR A 65 -23.45 -10.96 14.23
N ILE A 66 -24.17 -10.24 13.39
CA ILE A 66 -25.09 -9.19 13.81
C ILE A 66 -26.44 -9.84 14.10
N ARG A 67 -26.88 -9.74 15.36
CA ARG A 67 -28.17 -10.26 15.78
C ARG A 67 -29.29 -9.30 15.40
N GLY A 68 -30.36 -9.84 14.85
CA GLY A 68 -31.54 -9.08 14.45
C GLY A 68 -32.71 -10.02 14.15
N ARG A 69 -33.73 -9.51 13.43
CA ARG A 69 -34.86 -10.35 12.97
C ARG A 69 -34.39 -11.55 12.15
N ALA A 70 -33.37 -11.32 11.31
CA ALA A 70 -32.56 -12.36 10.71
C ALA A 70 -31.11 -12.03 11.05
N ASN A 71 -30.34 -13.02 11.52
CA ASN A 71 -28.92 -12.82 11.76
C ASN A 71 -28.20 -12.59 10.43
N SER A 72 -27.37 -11.55 10.39
CA SER A 72 -26.45 -11.29 9.29
C SER A 72 -25.01 -11.49 9.74
N TYR A 73 -24.13 -11.72 8.76
CA TYR A 73 -22.72 -12.03 8.94
C TYR A 73 -21.90 -11.03 8.16
N LYS A 74 -20.85 -10.50 8.78
CA LYS A 74 -19.98 -9.51 8.14
C LYS A 74 -18.52 -9.79 8.40
N LEU A 75 -17.68 -9.51 7.41
CA LEU A 75 -16.22 -9.58 7.55
C LEU A 75 -15.69 -8.25 8.08
N VAL A 76 -15.21 -8.25 9.33
CA VAL A 76 -14.88 -7.00 10.06
C VAL A 76 -13.41 -6.62 9.98
N SER A 77 -12.53 -7.60 9.75
CA SER A 77 -11.10 -7.35 9.56
C SER A 77 -10.64 -7.84 8.21
N ARG A 78 -9.90 -6.98 7.52
CA ARG A 78 -9.31 -7.24 6.21
C ARG A 78 -7.84 -6.86 6.24
N THR A 79 -7.06 -7.52 5.38
CA THR A 79 -5.64 -7.19 5.19
C THR A 79 -5.46 -5.78 4.59
N LEU A 80 -6.45 -5.33 3.80
CA LEU A 80 -6.41 -4.04 3.10
C LEU A 80 -7.56 -3.16 3.57
N ALA A 81 -7.24 -1.98 4.12
CA ALA A 81 -8.23 -0.99 4.55
C ALA A 81 -8.58 -0.01 3.40
N PRO A 82 -9.84 0.44 3.29
CA PRO A 82 -10.26 1.35 2.22
C PRO A 82 -9.49 2.67 2.23
N GLN A 83 -9.17 3.20 3.42
CA GLN A 83 -8.41 4.45 3.57
C GLN A 83 -7.00 4.35 2.99
N ASP A 84 -6.35 3.19 3.12
CA ASP A 84 -5.00 2.98 2.60
C ASP A 84 -5.01 2.86 1.07
N VAL A 85 -6.07 2.28 0.50
CA VAL A 85 -6.27 2.29 -0.96
C VAL A 85 -6.51 3.70 -1.49
N VAL A 86 -7.25 4.56 -0.76
CA VAL A 86 -7.39 5.97 -1.15
C VAL A 86 -6.03 6.68 -1.13
N LYS A 87 -5.22 6.52 -0.08
CA LYS A 87 -3.89 7.13 0.02
C LYS A 87 -2.99 6.65 -1.12
N ALA A 88 -2.91 5.34 -1.34
CA ALA A 88 -2.12 4.75 -2.43
C ALA A 88 -2.61 5.24 -3.80
N GLY A 89 -3.93 5.23 -4.04
CA GLY A 89 -4.53 5.68 -5.29
C GLY A 89 -4.28 7.17 -5.59
N LYS A 90 -4.32 8.03 -4.57
CA LYS A 90 -3.95 9.45 -4.70
C LYS A 90 -2.47 9.59 -5.06
N ALA A 91 -1.58 8.91 -4.34
CA ALA A 91 -0.15 8.95 -4.62
C ALA A 91 0.18 8.47 -6.05
N LEU A 92 -0.47 7.39 -6.51
CA LEU A 92 -0.30 6.87 -7.88
C LEU A 92 -0.76 7.88 -8.95
N LYS A 93 -1.88 8.57 -8.71
CA LYS A 93 -2.39 9.62 -9.60
C LYS A 93 -1.50 10.87 -9.59
N GLU A 94 -1.01 11.29 -8.43
CA GLU A 94 -0.15 12.47 -8.28
C GLU A 94 1.24 12.29 -8.89
N THR A 95 1.81 11.09 -8.76
CA THR A 95 3.11 10.73 -9.35
C THR A 95 3.05 10.52 -10.86
N GLY A 96 1.84 10.48 -11.47
CA GLY A 96 1.68 10.29 -12.91
C GLY A 96 2.13 8.91 -13.40
N THR A 97 2.05 7.88 -12.54
CA THR A 97 2.45 6.53 -12.91
C THR A 97 1.66 6.01 -14.11
N ALA A 98 2.37 5.51 -15.13
CA ALA A 98 1.72 4.86 -16.27
C ALA A 98 0.95 3.63 -15.77
N GLY A 99 -0.36 3.57 -16.06
CA GLY A 99 -1.22 2.49 -15.60
C GLY A 99 -1.76 2.63 -14.17
N ALA A 100 -1.64 3.81 -13.54
CA ALA A 100 -2.21 4.10 -12.22
C ALA A 100 -3.67 3.63 -12.07
N ASP A 101 -4.52 3.90 -13.07
CA ASP A 101 -5.93 3.52 -13.05
C ASP A 101 -6.13 1.99 -13.03
N GLY A 102 -5.25 1.23 -13.68
CA GLY A 102 -5.26 -0.23 -13.65
C GLY A 102 -4.88 -0.78 -12.27
N ILE A 103 -3.85 -0.21 -11.64
CA ILE A 103 -3.44 -0.56 -10.28
C ILE A 103 -4.55 -0.25 -9.28
N ILE A 104 -5.17 0.94 -9.38
CA ILE A 104 -6.30 1.33 -8.54
C ILE A 104 -7.47 0.35 -8.72
N THR A 105 -7.75 -0.08 -9.94
CA THR A 105 -8.80 -1.07 -10.22
C THR A 105 -8.53 -2.41 -9.52
N LEU A 106 -7.29 -2.89 -9.57
CA LEU A 106 -6.88 -4.13 -8.87
C LEU A 106 -6.96 -4.00 -7.35
N LEU A 107 -6.55 -2.86 -6.79
CA LEU A 107 -6.68 -2.61 -5.35
C LEU A 107 -8.15 -2.56 -4.91
N CYS A 108 -9.00 -1.91 -5.70
CA CYS A 108 -10.44 -1.89 -5.44
C CYS A 108 -11.08 -3.28 -5.53
N SER A 109 -10.59 -4.19 -6.40
CA SER A 109 -11.14 -5.54 -6.47
C SER A 109 -10.77 -6.44 -5.28
N LEU A 110 -9.87 -6.00 -4.40
CA LEU A 110 -9.55 -6.68 -3.14
C LEU A 110 -10.44 -6.21 -1.96
N LEU A 111 -11.21 -5.15 -2.15
CA LEU A 111 -12.14 -4.62 -1.15
C LEU A 111 -13.54 -5.21 -1.31
N SER A 112 -14.44 -4.89 -0.37
CA SER A 112 -15.87 -5.12 -0.61
C SER A 112 -16.35 -4.24 -1.77
N LYS A 113 -17.44 -4.61 -2.42
CA LYS A 113 -18.05 -3.77 -3.45
C LYS A 113 -18.45 -2.38 -2.94
N TYR A 114 -18.82 -2.26 -1.66
CA TYR A 114 -19.22 -0.98 -1.06
C TYR A 114 -17.99 -0.11 -0.79
N ASP A 115 -16.97 -0.67 -0.14
CA ASP A 115 -15.70 0.01 0.10
C ASP A 115 -15.06 0.44 -1.22
N ALA A 116 -15.06 -0.43 -2.24
CA ALA A 116 -14.55 -0.10 -3.56
C ALA A 116 -15.26 1.12 -4.19
N GLU A 117 -16.58 1.21 -4.07
CA GLU A 117 -17.34 2.36 -4.56
C GLU A 117 -17.03 3.64 -3.78
N THR A 118 -16.90 3.56 -2.45
CA THR A 118 -16.51 4.73 -1.63
C THR A 118 -15.11 5.22 -2.00
N VAL A 119 -14.16 4.31 -2.22
CA VAL A 119 -12.79 4.61 -2.64
C VAL A 119 -12.77 5.25 -4.02
N LYS A 120 -13.49 4.69 -5.00
CA LYS A 120 -13.60 5.28 -6.35
C LYS A 120 -14.17 6.70 -6.30
N THR A 121 -15.22 6.90 -5.49
CA THR A 121 -15.83 8.22 -5.31
C THR A 121 -14.84 9.21 -4.68
N ALA A 122 -14.12 8.80 -3.63
CA ALA A 122 -13.10 9.62 -2.99
C ALA A 122 -11.93 9.97 -3.93
N LEU A 123 -11.58 9.07 -4.85
CA LEU A 123 -10.53 9.28 -5.86
C LEU A 123 -11.00 10.06 -7.09
N ALA A 124 -12.31 10.17 -7.32
CA ALA A 124 -12.93 10.96 -8.39
C ALA A 124 -13.23 12.41 -7.94
N ALA A 125 -13.51 12.61 -6.65
CA ALA A 125 -13.71 13.93 -6.05
C ALA A 125 -12.43 14.78 -6.00
N VAL A 126 -11.28 14.22 -6.37
CA VAL A 126 -10.06 15.00 -6.60
C VAL A 126 -10.18 15.67 -7.97
N PRO A 127 -10.23 17.01 -8.07
CA PRO A 127 -10.24 17.67 -9.35
C PRO A 127 -8.98 17.26 -10.12
N LYS A 128 -9.15 16.82 -11.37
CA LYS A 128 -8.04 16.73 -12.33
C LYS A 128 -7.39 18.12 -12.36
N LYS A 129 -6.27 18.32 -11.65
CA LYS A 129 -5.42 19.47 -11.90
C LYS A 129 -4.83 19.27 -13.29
N ALA A 130 -5.52 19.84 -14.26
CA ALA A 130 -4.92 20.26 -15.50
C ALA A 130 -3.65 21.02 -15.15
N LYS A 131 -2.55 20.57 -15.76
CA LYS A 131 -1.26 21.24 -15.91
C LYS A 131 -1.38 22.78 -15.78
N ALA A 132 -1.09 23.34 -14.62
CA ALA A 132 -0.77 24.76 -14.44
C ALA A 132 -0.16 25.02 -13.05
N ALA A 133 0.81 25.92 -13.05
CA ALA A 133 1.71 26.28 -11.97
C ALA A 133 1.06 27.01 -10.79
N ALA A 134 1.84 27.07 -9.71
CA ALA A 134 1.93 28.13 -8.69
C ALA A 134 0.96 28.16 -7.47
N ALA A 135 1.62 28.15 -6.30
CA ALA A 135 1.41 28.95 -5.09
C ALA A 135 0.24 28.68 -4.11
N ALA A 136 0.64 28.11 -2.96
CA ALA A 136 0.46 28.58 -1.57
C ALA A 136 -0.92 29.04 -1.04
N LYS A 137 -1.42 28.33 0.00
CA LYS A 137 -1.58 28.78 1.41
C LYS A 137 -2.63 27.94 2.15
N ALA A 138 -2.27 27.38 3.30
CA ALA A 138 -3.09 27.38 4.52
C ALA A 138 -2.25 26.86 5.70
N GLU A 139 -2.22 27.65 6.78
CA GLU A 139 -1.63 27.34 8.09
C GLU A 139 -2.60 26.52 8.98
N PRO A 140 -2.11 25.94 10.11
CA PRO A 140 -2.70 24.84 10.89
C PRO A 140 -3.52 25.38 12.11
N PRO A 141 -3.78 24.69 13.25
CA PRO A 141 -3.51 23.29 13.68
C PRO A 141 -4.66 22.57 14.44
N ALA A 142 -4.53 21.25 14.65
CA ALA A 142 -4.86 20.56 15.90
C ALA A 142 -4.30 19.12 15.88
N GLU A 143 -3.17 18.92 16.56
CA GLU A 143 -2.62 17.64 17.02
C GLU A 143 -3.13 17.36 18.46
N PRO A 144 -2.83 16.20 19.11
CA PRO A 144 -2.87 14.80 18.65
C PRO A 144 -3.41 13.83 19.75
N GLU A 145 -3.62 12.56 19.42
CA GLU A 145 -3.34 11.49 20.41
C GLU A 145 -2.78 10.24 19.71
N ALA A 146 -1.90 9.54 20.42
CA ALA A 146 -0.66 8.99 19.88
C ALA A 146 -0.69 7.50 19.50
N ALA A 147 0.02 7.15 18.44
CA ALA A 147 0.78 5.90 18.31
C ALA A 147 2.02 6.14 17.44
N LYS A 148 3.21 5.85 18.00
CA LYS A 148 4.55 6.18 17.49
C LYS A 148 4.70 6.01 15.97
N ALA A 149 4.70 7.13 15.26
CA ALA A 149 5.18 7.27 13.90
C ALA A 149 6.70 7.41 13.90
N ALA A 150 7.32 6.82 12.87
CA ALA A 150 8.66 7.19 12.43
C ALA A 150 8.74 8.71 12.26
N GLU A 151 9.87 9.28 12.67
CA GLU A 151 10.10 10.72 12.63
C GLU A 151 9.76 11.30 11.23
N PRO A 152 9.02 12.42 11.16
CA PRO A 152 8.78 13.09 9.90
C PRO A 152 10.12 13.58 9.35
N VAL A 153 10.47 13.14 8.13
CA VAL A 153 11.63 13.69 7.41
C VAL A 153 11.33 15.15 7.08
N ASN A 154 11.82 16.03 7.95
CA ASN A 154 11.76 17.46 7.81
C ASN A 154 12.59 17.88 6.58
N MET A 155 11.96 18.41 5.53
CA MET A 155 12.65 18.91 4.33
C MET A 155 13.40 20.25 4.57
N GLN A 156 13.46 20.75 5.82
CA GLN A 156 14.18 21.98 6.16
C GLN A 156 15.71 21.87 6.00
N ASP A 157 16.26 20.65 6.00
CA ASP A 157 17.71 20.39 5.86
C ASP A 157 18.08 19.67 4.55
N ALA A 158 17.22 19.74 3.53
CA ALA A 158 17.48 19.11 2.24
C ALA A 158 18.58 19.86 1.49
N GLU A 159 19.67 19.15 1.16
CA GLU A 159 20.80 19.69 0.40
C GLU A 159 20.97 18.96 -0.93
N THR A 160 21.62 19.62 -1.88
CA THR A 160 21.88 19.04 -3.21
C THR A 160 22.98 17.98 -3.10
N VAL A 161 22.64 16.74 -3.44
CA VAL A 161 23.55 15.61 -3.48
C VAL A 161 23.77 15.13 -4.91
N GLU A 162 24.99 14.64 -5.20
CA GLU A 162 25.29 13.92 -6.43
C GLU A 162 25.68 12.48 -6.10
N LEU A 163 24.95 11.53 -6.67
CA LEU A 163 25.19 10.10 -6.55
C LEU A 163 25.69 9.54 -7.88
N LYS A 164 26.85 8.88 -7.85
CA LYS A 164 27.33 8.10 -8.98
C LYS A 164 26.84 6.66 -8.80
N CYS A 165 26.02 6.16 -9.70
CA CYS A 165 25.47 4.82 -9.64
C CYS A 165 25.81 3.99 -10.90
N ALA A 166 25.75 2.67 -10.77
CA ALA A 166 25.69 1.75 -11.89
C ALA A 166 24.37 1.94 -12.67
N ALA A 167 24.38 1.66 -13.97
CA ALA A 167 23.20 1.77 -14.82
C ALA A 167 21.99 0.96 -14.29
N GLU A 168 22.23 -0.20 -13.70
CA GLU A 168 21.19 -1.07 -13.12
C GLU A 168 20.48 -0.46 -11.91
N LEU A 169 21.13 0.46 -11.19
CA LEU A 169 20.57 1.11 -10.00
C LEU A 169 20.07 2.53 -10.30
N GLN A 170 20.06 2.94 -11.57
CA GLN A 170 19.64 4.29 -11.96
C GLN A 170 18.18 4.56 -11.53
N ASP A 171 17.28 3.62 -11.82
CA ASP A 171 15.85 3.77 -11.53
C ASP A 171 15.59 3.82 -10.01
N ASP A 172 16.27 2.99 -9.23
CA ASP A 172 16.18 2.99 -7.76
C ASP A 172 16.67 4.31 -7.15
N VAL A 173 17.78 4.85 -7.67
CA VAL A 173 18.34 6.12 -7.19
C VAL A 173 17.46 7.30 -7.57
N MET A 174 16.89 7.31 -8.79
CA MET A 174 15.94 8.34 -9.20
C MET A 174 14.64 8.26 -8.38
N ALA A 175 14.13 7.06 -8.12
CA ALA A 175 12.94 6.87 -7.28
C ALA A 175 13.18 7.36 -5.84
N TYR A 176 14.38 7.12 -5.29
CA TYR A 176 14.74 7.56 -3.94
C TYR A 176 14.86 9.08 -3.81
N LEU A 177 15.50 9.76 -4.78
CA LEU A 177 15.64 11.22 -4.81
C LEU A 177 14.35 11.93 -5.26
N GLY A 178 13.41 11.17 -5.81
CA GLY A 178 12.08 11.63 -6.20
C GLY A 178 12.10 12.73 -7.25
N PRO A 179 11.20 13.72 -7.17
CA PRO A 179 10.99 14.71 -8.24
C PRO A 179 12.17 15.67 -8.45
N THR A 180 13.13 15.70 -7.52
CA THR A 180 14.32 16.55 -7.62
C THR A 180 15.46 15.87 -8.39
N ALA A 181 15.32 14.58 -8.71
CA ALA A 181 16.35 13.80 -9.37
C ALA A 181 16.54 14.22 -10.83
N GLN A 182 17.79 14.47 -11.22
CA GLN A 182 18.19 14.80 -12.59
C GLN A 182 19.51 14.11 -12.93
N VAL A 183 19.57 13.46 -14.09
CA VAL A 183 20.81 12.88 -14.60
C VAL A 183 21.74 14.00 -15.07
N VAL A 184 22.89 14.15 -14.42
CA VAL A 184 23.86 15.21 -14.72
C VAL A 184 24.89 14.75 -15.75
N LYS A 185 25.35 13.49 -15.67
CA LYS A 185 26.38 12.94 -16.55
C LYS A 185 26.21 11.44 -16.74
N THR A 186 26.49 10.96 -17.94
CA THR A 186 26.60 9.53 -18.26
C THR A 186 28.00 9.26 -18.80
N LYS A 187 28.73 8.34 -18.16
CA LYS A 187 30.08 7.93 -18.58
C LYS A 187 30.16 6.41 -18.62
N GLY A 188 29.97 5.84 -19.81
CA GLY A 188 29.98 4.40 -20.02
C GLY A 188 28.89 3.72 -19.22
N SER A 189 29.26 2.78 -18.34
CA SER A 189 28.34 2.01 -17.48
C SER A 189 27.87 2.73 -16.21
N ASN A 190 28.35 3.96 -15.95
CA ASN A 190 28.00 4.72 -14.75
C ASN A 190 27.22 6.00 -15.09
N VAL A 191 26.25 6.30 -14.23
CA VAL A 191 25.37 7.45 -14.33
C VAL A 191 25.54 8.31 -13.08
N VAL A 192 25.55 9.63 -13.23
CA VAL A 192 25.60 10.58 -12.11
C VAL A 192 24.25 11.29 -12.04
N ILE A 193 23.57 11.13 -10.91
CA ILE A 193 22.27 11.71 -10.63
C ILE A 193 22.44 12.77 -9.54
N SER A 194 21.91 13.96 -9.78
CA SER A 194 21.78 15.03 -8.78
C SER A 194 20.35 15.08 -8.26
N GLY A 195 20.16 15.38 -6.98
CA GLY A 195 18.84 15.61 -6.40
C GLY A 195 18.95 16.23 -5.01
N GLN A 196 17.82 16.53 -4.39
CA GLN A 196 17.78 16.97 -3.00
C GLN A 196 17.59 15.77 -2.07
N ALA A 197 18.40 15.70 -1.02
CA ALA A 197 18.28 14.70 0.02
C ALA A 197 18.66 15.28 1.38
N VAL A 198 18.05 14.75 2.44
CA VAL A 198 18.46 15.02 3.82
C VAL A 198 19.60 14.06 4.16
N CYS A 199 20.82 14.56 4.26
CA CYS A 199 22.00 13.74 4.53
C CYS A 199 22.13 13.37 6.01
N GLY A 200 21.30 12.42 6.46
CA GLY A 200 21.30 11.87 7.81
C GLY A 200 21.55 10.36 7.85
N GLU A 201 21.30 9.74 9.01
CA GLU A 201 21.51 8.30 9.22
C GLU A 201 20.71 7.43 8.23
N ALA A 202 19.42 7.75 8.03
CA ALA A 202 18.58 7.02 7.08
C ALA A 202 19.13 7.06 5.64
N PHE A 203 19.68 8.19 5.22
CA PHE A 203 20.33 8.35 3.92
C PHE A 203 21.60 7.49 3.82
N TYR A 204 22.43 7.46 4.87
CA TYR A 204 23.63 6.63 4.91
C TYR A 204 23.32 5.13 4.90
N LEU A 205 22.28 4.69 5.61
CA LEU A 205 21.82 3.29 5.57
C LEU A 205 21.31 2.91 4.17
N GLN A 206 20.63 3.82 3.47
CA GLN A 206 20.22 3.58 2.10
C GLN A 206 21.43 3.44 1.15
N LEU A 207 22.46 4.29 1.31
CA LEU A 207 23.71 4.13 0.54
C LEU A 207 24.38 2.77 0.81
N ILE A 208 24.36 2.30 2.06
CA ILE A 208 24.90 0.97 2.41
C ILE A 208 24.07 -0.14 1.77
N ARG A 209 22.74 0.00 1.72
CA ARG A 209 21.84 -0.97 1.09
C ARG A 209 22.13 -1.16 -0.41
N TRP A 210 22.47 -0.09 -1.11
CA TRP A 210 22.90 -0.16 -2.52
C TRP A 210 24.34 -0.69 -2.70
N GLY A 211 25.09 -0.85 -1.61
CA GLY A 211 26.43 -1.42 -1.63
C GLY A 211 27.42 -0.64 -2.49
N SER A 212 28.30 -1.35 -3.20
CA SER A 212 29.30 -0.74 -4.09
C SER A 212 28.72 -0.15 -5.37
N GLY A 213 27.43 -0.37 -5.65
CA GLY A 213 26.77 0.08 -6.86
C GLY A 213 26.42 1.58 -6.86
N VAL A 214 26.43 2.24 -5.70
CA VAL A 214 26.15 3.68 -5.56
C VAL A 214 27.21 4.36 -4.71
N LYS A 215 27.67 5.53 -5.14
CA LYS A 215 28.70 6.32 -4.46
C LYS A 215 28.30 7.79 -4.37
N LEU A 216 28.28 8.30 -3.14
CA LEU A 216 28.12 9.73 -2.87
C LEU A 216 29.33 10.52 -3.42
N SER A 217 29.05 11.41 -4.37
CA SER A 217 30.04 12.25 -5.04
C SER A 217 30.02 13.68 -4.50
N ALA A 218 28.86 14.31 -4.35
CA ALA A 218 28.75 15.64 -3.75
C ALA A 218 27.60 15.66 -2.73
N PRO A 219 27.68 16.51 -1.70
CA PRO A 219 28.80 17.40 -1.37
C PRO A 219 29.98 16.65 -0.73
N SER A 220 31.18 17.24 -0.82
CA SER A 220 32.42 16.57 -0.36
C SER A 220 32.46 16.36 1.16
N GLU A 221 31.82 17.23 1.93
CA GLU A 221 31.72 17.11 3.40
C GLU A 221 30.88 15.90 3.81
N ARG A 222 29.68 15.73 3.23
CA ARG A 222 28.84 14.55 3.47
C ARG A 222 29.49 13.25 3.03
N ARG A 223 30.28 13.29 1.96
CA ARG A 223 31.12 12.14 1.57
C ARG A 223 32.11 11.75 2.68
N LYS A 224 32.80 12.73 3.30
CA LYS A 224 33.73 12.46 4.41
C LYS A 224 32.99 11.94 5.64
N GLU A 225 31.82 12.48 5.96
CA GLU A 225 30.96 12.00 7.04
C GLU A 225 30.52 10.56 6.83
N PHE A 226 30.02 10.23 5.63
CA PHE A 226 29.63 8.86 5.28
C PHE A 226 30.79 7.87 5.42
N VAL A 227 32.00 8.25 4.99
CA VAL A 227 33.20 7.41 5.17
C VAL A 227 33.52 7.19 6.65
N LYS A 228 33.38 8.22 7.50
CA LYS A 228 33.55 8.07 8.96
C LYS A 228 32.47 7.13 9.54
N TYR A 229 31.22 7.27 9.09
CA TYR A 229 30.11 6.41 9.50
C TYR A 229 30.37 4.94 9.18
N CYS A 230 30.76 4.62 7.94
CA CYS A 230 31.12 3.25 7.55
C CYS A 230 32.31 2.71 8.34
N LYS A 231 33.35 3.51 8.58
CA LYS A 231 34.50 3.09 9.42
C LYS A 231 34.07 2.74 10.85
N LYS A 232 33.17 3.53 11.44
CA LYS A 232 32.62 3.29 12.78
C LYS A 232 31.86 1.96 12.84
N ILE A 233 31.03 1.67 11.84
CA ILE A 233 30.32 0.39 11.74
C ILE A 233 31.31 -0.76 11.62
N ILE A 234 32.27 -0.68 10.68
CA ILE A 234 33.27 -1.73 10.47
C ILE A 234 34.10 -2.00 11.73
N SER A 235 34.44 -0.98 12.52
CA SER A 235 35.21 -1.17 13.76
C SER A 235 34.49 -1.97 14.86
N GLN A 236 33.16 -2.15 14.78
CA GLN A 236 32.43 -2.99 15.72
C GLN A 236 32.56 -4.50 15.42
N TYR A 237 33.07 -4.84 14.24
CA TYR A 237 33.21 -6.23 13.77
C TYR A 237 34.66 -6.60 13.46
N LYS A 238 35.62 -5.75 13.86
CA LYS A 238 37.05 -6.00 13.79
C LYS A 238 37.56 -6.46 15.15
#